data_AF-A0A7J0CPM4-F1
#
_entry.id   AF-A0A7J0CPM4-F1
#
_cell.length_a   1.000
_cell.length_b   1.000
_cell.length_c   1.000
_cell.angle_alpha   90.00
_cell.angle_beta   90.00
_cell.angle_gamma   90.00
#
_symmetry.space_group_name_H-M   'P 1'
#
loop_
_entity.id
_entity.type
_entity.pdbx_description
1 polymer ?
#
loop_
_entity_poly.entity_id
_entity_poly.type
_entity_poly.pdbx_seq_one_letter_code
_entity_poly.pdbx_strand_id
1 'polypeptide(L)'
;MISPDGKTVQEIKPKVTGKLPVNAQTIKDLDKGLRSVVEPGGTAAWRFGGWPQDKIPMRAKTGTAQVYGKQTTSWFATYTDDYTIIMTISQGGTGSGASGPAVRKIYDALYGLDAEGNQDVKKALLPKPQKALPKIQPDGSIYAPKVKPYNPAPTEPEGQEADPENLIPQPPGQPGLTGSPAATGRRP
;
A
#
# COMPACT_ATOMS: atom_id res chain seq x y z
N MET A 1 -9.21 -19.80 -27.51
CA MET A 1 -9.89 -20.68 -26.53
C MET A 1 -11.40 -20.47 -26.72
N ILE A 2 -12.27 -21.42 -26.41
CA ILE A 2 -13.74 -21.28 -26.53
C ILE A 2 -14.35 -21.64 -25.16
N SER A 3 -15.29 -20.86 -24.66
CA SER A 3 -16.03 -21.11 -23.42
C SER A 3 -17.08 -22.21 -23.60
N PRO A 4 -17.62 -22.79 -22.52
CA PRO A 4 -18.60 -23.89 -22.62
C PRO A 4 -19.88 -23.56 -23.40
N ASP A 5 -20.21 -22.27 -23.55
CA ASP A 5 -21.32 -21.73 -24.34
C ASP A 5 -20.94 -21.39 -25.80
N GLY A 6 -19.75 -21.77 -26.26
CA GLY A 6 -19.32 -21.60 -27.65
C GLY A 6 -18.72 -20.23 -28.00
N LYS A 7 -18.47 -19.35 -27.02
CA LYS A 7 -17.86 -18.03 -27.27
C LYS A 7 -16.33 -18.06 -27.21
N THR A 8 -15.67 -17.27 -28.05
CA THR A 8 -14.21 -17.20 -28.09
C THR A 8 -13.64 -16.52 -26.83
N VAL A 9 -12.84 -17.26 -26.07
CA VAL A 9 -11.98 -16.78 -24.98
C VAL A 9 -10.68 -16.26 -25.60
N GLN A 10 -10.48 -14.93 -25.51
CA GLN A 10 -9.23 -14.26 -25.87
C GLN A 10 -8.32 -14.14 -24.65
N GLU A 11 -7.06 -14.50 -24.81
CA GLU A 11 -6.01 -14.23 -23.83
C GLU A 11 -5.59 -12.76 -23.92
N ILE A 12 -5.71 -12.01 -22.82
CA ILE A 12 -5.29 -10.61 -22.76
C ILE A 12 -3.81 -10.58 -22.37
N LYS A 13 -2.93 -10.41 -23.36
CA LYS A 13 -1.49 -10.24 -23.10
C LYS A 13 -1.19 -8.82 -22.60
N PRO A 14 -0.27 -8.65 -21.63
CA PRO A 14 0.17 -7.32 -21.22
C PRO A 14 0.74 -6.54 -22.41
N LYS A 15 0.27 -5.31 -22.60
CA LYS A 15 0.78 -4.39 -23.62
C LYS A 15 1.37 -3.18 -22.92
N VAL A 16 2.63 -2.88 -23.22
CA VAL A 16 3.27 -1.64 -22.75
C VAL A 16 2.59 -0.47 -23.46
N THR A 17 1.96 0.41 -22.70
CA THR A 17 1.22 1.59 -23.22
C THR A 17 2.04 2.87 -23.18
N GLY A 18 3.19 2.87 -22.49
CA GLY A 18 4.07 4.03 -22.41
C GLY A 18 5.37 3.71 -21.67
N LYS A 19 6.32 4.65 -21.76
CA LYS A 19 7.56 4.66 -20.97
C LYS A 19 7.70 6.04 -20.34
N LEU A 20 8.25 6.10 -19.14
CA LEU A 20 8.52 7.39 -18.49
C LEU A 20 9.57 8.18 -19.30
N PRO A 21 9.36 9.48 -19.56
CA PRO A 21 10.29 10.31 -20.33
C PRO A 21 11.47 10.78 -19.45
N VAL A 22 12.16 9.86 -18.79
CA VAL A 22 13.29 10.13 -17.90
C VAL A 22 14.45 9.17 -18.19
N ASN A 23 15.66 9.55 -17.79
CA ASN A 23 16.84 8.73 -18.02
C ASN A 23 16.95 7.58 -16.98
N ALA A 24 17.84 6.62 -17.26
CA ALA A 24 18.05 5.47 -16.38
C ALA A 24 18.59 5.85 -14.99
N GLN A 25 19.31 6.96 -14.87
CA GLN A 25 19.81 7.44 -13.58
C GLN A 25 18.64 7.90 -12.70
N THR A 26 17.72 8.71 -13.25
CA THR A 26 16.51 9.14 -12.54
C THR A 26 15.64 7.97 -12.09
N ILE A 27 15.54 6.91 -12.90
CA ILE A 27 14.82 5.69 -12.49
C ILE A 27 15.50 5.00 -11.31
N LYS A 28 16.84 4.91 -11.30
CA LYS A 28 17.59 4.32 -10.18
C LYS A 28 17.45 5.16 -8.91
N ASP A 29 17.51 6.48 -9.03
CA ASP A 29 17.36 7.39 -7.88
C ASP A 29 15.95 7.29 -7.31
N LEU A 30 14.93 7.18 -8.17
CA LEU A 30 13.54 6.95 -7.75
C LEU A 30 13.38 5.59 -7.06
N ASP A 31 13.94 4.52 -7.63
CA ASP A 31 13.91 3.18 -7.00
C ASP A 31 14.54 3.23 -5.60
N LYS A 32 15.70 3.86 -5.45
CA LYS A 32 16.36 4.05 -4.16
C LYS A 32 15.47 4.82 -3.18
N GLY A 33 14.87 5.93 -3.62
CA GLY A 33 14.00 6.75 -2.76
C GLY A 33 12.72 6.02 -2.33
N LEU A 34 12.17 5.13 -3.19
CA LEU A 34 11.00 4.33 -2.83
C LEU A 34 11.35 3.16 -1.91
N ARG A 35 12.54 2.57 -2.04
CA ARG A 35 13.05 1.56 -1.09
C ARG A 35 13.26 2.16 0.29
N SER A 36 13.82 3.36 0.37
CA SER A 36 14.14 4.00 1.64
C SER A 36 12.92 4.29 2.52
N VAL A 37 11.70 4.23 1.99
CA VAL A 37 10.46 4.46 2.74
C VAL A 37 10.20 3.38 3.79
N VAL A 38 10.62 2.13 3.53
CA VAL A 38 10.48 0.99 4.45
C VAL A 38 11.79 0.66 5.18
N GLU A 39 12.90 1.29 4.79
CA GLU A 39 14.20 1.14 5.45
C GLU A 39 14.35 2.15 6.61
N PRO A 40 15.33 1.97 7.53
CA PRO A 40 15.52 2.86 8.67
C PRO A 40 15.52 4.35 8.29
N GLY A 41 14.72 5.15 9.01
CA GLY A 41 14.51 6.58 8.73
C GLY A 41 13.36 6.88 7.74
N GLY A 42 12.80 5.86 7.10
CA GLY A 42 11.63 5.97 6.22
C GLY A 42 10.30 6.12 6.97
N THR A 43 9.28 6.66 6.29
CA THR A 43 7.95 6.93 6.87
C THR A 43 7.13 5.67 7.20
N ALA A 44 7.53 4.53 6.65
CA ALA A 44 6.94 3.22 6.94
C ALA A 44 7.94 2.26 7.62
N ALA A 45 9.15 2.71 7.95
CA ALA A 45 10.21 1.88 8.53
C ALA A 45 9.75 1.13 9.78
N TRP A 46 9.10 1.85 10.70
CA TRP A 46 8.57 1.29 11.94
C TRP A 46 7.51 0.20 11.73
N ARG A 47 6.77 0.27 10.61
CA ARG A 47 5.75 -0.73 10.25
C ARG A 47 6.36 -1.97 9.59
N PHE A 48 7.46 -1.77 8.85
CA PHE A 48 8.16 -2.82 8.10
C PHE A 48 9.45 -3.27 8.79
N GLY A 49 9.57 -3.03 10.11
CA GLY A 49 10.59 -3.69 10.92
C GLY A 49 10.54 -5.21 10.71
N GLY A 50 11.72 -5.84 10.58
CA GLY A 50 11.84 -7.26 10.27
C GLY A 50 11.59 -7.62 8.80
N TRP A 51 11.14 -6.70 7.93
CA TRP A 51 10.94 -7.04 6.52
C TRP A 51 12.26 -7.48 5.84
N PRO A 52 12.28 -8.63 5.14
CA PRO A 52 13.49 -9.17 4.52
C PRO A 52 13.80 -8.45 3.20
N GLN A 53 14.18 -7.17 3.28
CA GLN A 53 14.38 -6.25 2.14
C GLN A 53 15.48 -6.70 1.16
N ASP A 54 16.41 -7.51 1.64
CA ASP A 54 17.48 -8.17 0.88
C ASP A 54 16.96 -9.31 -0.01
N LYS A 55 15.92 -10.02 0.44
CA LYS A 55 15.32 -11.16 -0.29
C LYS A 55 14.10 -10.77 -1.09
N ILE A 56 13.29 -9.86 -0.56
CA ILE A 56 12.04 -9.38 -1.16
C ILE A 56 12.09 -7.85 -1.20
N PRO A 57 12.78 -7.26 -2.20
CA PRO A 57 12.93 -5.81 -2.26
C PRO A 57 11.57 -5.13 -2.44
N MET A 58 11.17 -4.36 -1.43
CA MET A 58 9.94 -3.58 -1.45
C MET A 58 10.24 -2.11 -1.74
N ARG A 59 9.39 -1.52 -2.57
CA ARG A 59 9.33 -0.10 -2.83
C ARG A 59 7.99 0.41 -2.33
N ALA A 60 7.99 1.58 -1.69
CA ALA A 60 6.79 2.07 -1.07
C ALA A 60 6.68 3.59 -1.13
N LYS A 61 5.45 4.07 -0.97
CA LYS A 61 5.15 5.47 -0.73
C LYS A 61 3.93 5.61 0.17
N THR A 62 4.09 6.33 1.28
CA THR A 62 2.98 6.76 2.13
C THR A 62 2.40 8.09 1.66
N GLY A 63 1.10 8.29 1.87
CA GLY A 63 0.40 9.55 1.65
C GLY A 63 -0.64 9.81 2.75
N THR A 64 -0.98 11.07 2.92
CA THR A 64 -1.99 11.56 3.86
C THR A 64 -2.72 12.69 3.17
N ALA A 65 -3.99 12.47 2.80
CA ALA A 65 -4.80 13.46 2.10
C ALA A 65 -5.78 14.12 3.06
N GLN A 66 -5.79 15.46 3.09
CA GLN A 66 -6.71 16.23 3.93
C GLN A 66 -8.00 16.55 3.18
N VAL A 67 -9.13 16.50 3.88
CA VAL A 67 -10.41 17.03 3.42
C VAL A 67 -10.91 17.98 4.50
N TYR A 68 -11.32 19.18 4.12
CA TYR A 68 -11.78 20.19 5.07
C TYR A 68 -12.92 19.65 5.94
N GLY A 69 -12.79 19.78 7.26
CA GLY A 69 -13.77 19.30 8.23
C GLY A 69 -13.83 17.78 8.40
N LYS A 70 -12.83 17.02 7.94
CA LYS A 70 -12.74 15.55 8.07
C LYS A 70 -11.36 15.13 8.59
N GLN A 71 -11.27 13.92 9.13
CA GLN A 71 -9.97 13.29 9.40
C GLN A 71 -9.22 13.01 8.09
N THR A 72 -7.91 12.83 8.16
CA THR A 72 -7.09 12.60 6.97
C THR A 72 -7.31 11.21 6.37
N THR A 73 -7.25 11.09 5.05
CA THR A 73 -7.30 9.80 4.34
C THR A 73 -5.91 9.19 4.25
N SER A 74 -5.79 7.94 4.68
CA SER A 74 -4.59 7.13 4.59
C SER A 74 -4.41 6.63 3.16
N TRP A 75 -3.21 6.81 2.61
CA TRP A 75 -2.78 6.23 1.33
C TRP A 75 -1.48 5.47 1.53
N PHE A 76 -1.43 4.24 1.03
CA PHE A 76 -0.19 3.50 0.98
C PHE A 76 -0.10 2.68 -0.31
N ALA A 77 0.92 2.99 -1.11
CA ALA A 77 1.22 2.28 -2.35
C ALA A 77 2.56 1.57 -2.18
N THR A 78 2.57 0.29 -2.50
CA THR A 78 3.71 -0.61 -2.33
C THR A 78 3.84 -1.51 -3.53
N TYR A 79 5.05 -1.86 -3.90
CA TYR A 79 5.29 -2.93 -4.86
C TYR A 79 6.58 -3.70 -4.57
N THR A 80 6.55 -4.99 -4.88
CA THR A 80 7.70 -5.88 -5.02
C THR A 80 7.86 -6.24 -6.49
N ASP A 81 8.76 -7.18 -6.80
CA ASP A 81 8.90 -7.69 -8.16
C ASP A 81 7.70 -8.57 -8.59
N ASP A 82 6.88 -9.03 -7.62
CA ASP A 82 5.73 -9.91 -7.87
C ASP A 82 4.37 -9.24 -7.68
N TYR A 83 4.24 -8.33 -6.70
CA TYR A 83 2.96 -7.82 -6.24
C TYR A 83 2.97 -6.32 -6.00
N THR A 84 1.89 -5.66 -6.42
CA THR A 84 1.59 -4.27 -6.09
C THR A 84 0.35 -4.20 -5.22
N ILE A 85 0.43 -3.51 -4.08
CA ILE A 85 -0.70 -3.27 -3.19
C ILE A 85 -0.88 -1.76 -3.03
N ILE A 86 -2.10 -1.30 -3.30
CA ILE A 86 -2.54 0.08 -3.07
C ILE A 86 -3.71 0.02 -2.11
N MET A 87 -3.60 0.68 -0.96
CA MET A 87 -4.64 0.69 0.05
C MET A 87 -4.95 2.09 0.55
N THR A 88 -6.24 2.40 0.54
CA THR A 88 -6.79 3.66 1.00
C THR A 88 -7.77 3.44 2.14
N ILE A 89 -7.62 4.20 3.21
CA ILE A 89 -8.60 4.23 4.30
C ILE A 89 -9.01 5.69 4.52
N SER A 90 -10.22 6.02 4.10
CA SER A 90 -10.81 7.35 4.29
C SER A 90 -10.84 7.71 5.75
N GLN A 91 -10.45 8.94 6.10
CA GLN A 91 -10.45 9.39 7.49
C GLN A 91 -9.63 8.51 8.45
N GLY A 92 -8.70 7.70 7.93
CA GLY A 92 -7.88 6.76 8.70
C GLY A 92 -6.56 7.31 9.25
N GLY A 93 -6.18 8.55 8.93
CA GLY A 93 -4.90 9.11 9.35
C GLY A 93 -3.78 8.91 8.32
N THR A 94 -2.59 8.55 8.80
CA THR A 94 -1.40 8.40 7.95
C THR A 94 -1.36 7.07 7.20
N GLY A 95 -0.70 7.05 6.03
CA GLY A 95 -0.52 5.86 5.21
C GLY A 95 0.06 4.65 5.95
N SER A 96 1.13 4.86 6.72
CA SER A 96 1.80 3.80 7.50
C SER A 96 1.07 3.44 8.80
N GLY A 97 0.29 4.38 9.36
CA GLY A 97 -0.53 4.17 10.55
C GLY A 97 -1.75 3.29 10.25
N ALA A 98 -2.58 3.73 9.31
CA ALA A 98 -3.87 3.09 9.04
C ALA A 98 -3.78 1.97 8.00
N SER A 99 -3.25 2.26 6.80
CA SER A 99 -3.16 1.25 5.72
C SER A 99 -1.99 0.29 5.95
N GLY A 100 -0.90 0.77 6.56
CA GLY A 100 0.32 0.00 6.84
C GLY A 100 0.13 -1.41 7.44
N PRO A 101 -0.61 -1.58 8.55
CA PRO A 101 -0.80 -2.90 9.17
C PRO A 101 -1.48 -3.90 8.25
N ALA A 102 -2.52 -3.46 7.53
CA ALA A 102 -3.24 -4.33 6.61
C ALA A 102 -2.37 -4.71 5.40
N VAL A 103 -1.62 -3.75 4.84
CA VAL A 103 -0.67 -4.03 3.75
C VAL A 103 0.42 -4.99 4.19
N ARG A 104 1.01 -4.81 5.39
CA ARG A 104 2.02 -5.72 5.95
C ARG A 104 1.47 -7.14 6.08
N LYS A 105 0.29 -7.31 6.70
CA LYS A 105 -0.37 -8.62 6.85
C LYS A 105 -0.68 -9.29 5.51
N ILE A 106 -1.09 -8.53 4.49
CA ILE A 106 -1.34 -9.10 3.15
C ILE A 106 -0.02 -9.64 2.58
N TYR A 107 1.07 -8.87 2.63
CA TYR A 107 2.36 -9.33 2.15
C TYR A 107 2.89 -10.53 2.94
N ASP A 108 2.75 -10.52 4.26
CA ASP A 108 3.13 -11.65 5.12
C ASP A 108 2.37 -12.92 4.73
N ALA A 109 1.06 -12.80 4.49
CA ALA A 109 0.26 -13.94 4.03
C ALA A 109 0.63 -14.39 2.61
N LEU A 110 0.91 -13.46 1.68
CA LEU A 110 1.32 -13.79 0.31
C LEU A 110 2.63 -14.57 0.30
N TYR A 111 3.65 -14.06 1.00
CA TYR A 111 4.99 -14.62 1.00
C TYR A 111 5.26 -15.66 2.09
N GLY A 112 4.35 -15.82 3.06
CA GLY A 112 4.49 -16.73 4.20
C GLY A 112 5.48 -16.21 5.24
N LEU A 113 5.47 -14.92 5.53
CA LEU A 113 6.38 -14.30 6.50
C LEU A 113 5.77 -14.28 7.91
N ASP A 114 6.62 -14.35 8.93
CA ASP A 114 6.28 -13.94 10.29
C ASP A 114 6.62 -12.46 10.54
N ALA A 115 6.43 -11.99 11.78
CA ALA A 115 6.67 -10.60 12.15
C ALA A 115 8.16 -10.21 12.00
N GLU A 116 9.05 -11.18 12.25
CA GLU A 116 10.50 -11.04 12.17
C GLU A 116 11.03 -11.16 10.72
N GLY A 117 10.18 -11.52 9.76
CA GLY A 117 10.52 -11.66 8.34
C GLY A 117 11.09 -13.02 7.95
N ASN A 118 10.96 -14.03 8.80
CA ASN A 118 11.31 -15.41 8.43
C ASN A 118 10.23 -15.97 7.49
N GLN A 119 10.70 -16.61 6.41
CA GLN A 119 9.81 -17.11 5.36
C GLN A 119 9.54 -18.61 5.49
N ASP A 120 8.26 -18.98 5.60
CA ASP A 120 7.74 -20.33 5.44
C ASP A 120 6.85 -20.44 4.20
N VAL A 121 7.43 -20.90 3.10
CA VAL A 121 6.75 -21.06 1.79
C VAL A 121 5.56 -22.03 1.87
N LYS A 122 5.50 -22.93 2.86
CA LYS A 122 4.35 -23.85 3.03
C LYS A 122 3.12 -23.13 3.59
N LYS A 123 3.33 -22.02 4.30
CA LYS A 123 2.27 -21.17 4.85
C LYS A 123 1.88 -20.02 3.91
N ALA A 124 2.74 -19.72 2.93
CA ALA A 124 2.50 -18.70 1.92
C ALA A 124 1.23 -19.02 1.10
N LEU A 125 0.35 -18.03 0.94
CA LEU A 125 -0.84 -18.14 0.10
C LEU A 125 -0.47 -18.15 -1.38
N LEU A 126 0.41 -17.24 -1.78
CA LEU A 126 0.86 -17.04 -3.15
C LEU A 126 2.29 -16.48 -3.12
N PRO A 127 3.31 -17.32 -2.91
CA PRO A 127 4.70 -16.85 -2.88
C PRO A 127 5.18 -16.37 -4.26
N LYS A 128 4.47 -16.76 -5.32
CA LYS A 128 4.65 -16.27 -6.69
C LYS A 128 3.29 -16.07 -7.36
N PRO A 129 3.15 -15.08 -8.26
CA PRO A 129 1.90 -14.83 -8.96
C PRO A 129 1.46 -16.05 -9.80
N GLN A 130 0.17 -16.39 -9.75
CA GLN A 130 -0.39 -17.46 -10.56
C GLN A 130 -0.33 -17.08 -12.04
N LYS A 131 0.36 -17.89 -12.84
CA LYS A 131 0.45 -17.71 -14.30
C LYS A 131 -0.63 -18.48 -15.05
N ALA A 132 -1.18 -19.52 -14.44
CA ALA A 132 -2.21 -20.35 -15.05
C ALA A 132 -3.60 -19.76 -14.80
N LEU A 133 -4.45 -19.80 -15.84
CA LEU A 133 -5.84 -19.42 -15.69
C LEU A 133 -6.58 -20.42 -14.78
N PRO A 134 -7.54 -19.96 -13.97
CA PRO A 134 -8.44 -20.84 -13.25
C PRO A 134 -9.16 -21.79 -14.22
N LYS A 135 -9.36 -23.05 -13.83
CA LYS A 135 -10.15 -23.98 -14.62
C LYS A 135 -11.62 -23.61 -14.52
N ILE A 136 -12.27 -23.40 -15.66
CA ILE A 136 -13.70 -23.11 -15.77
C ILE A 136 -14.41 -24.42 -16.10
N GLN A 137 -15.44 -24.77 -15.32
CA GLN A 137 -16.27 -25.93 -15.56
C GLN A 137 -17.25 -25.70 -16.72
N PRO A 138 -17.86 -26.74 -17.30
CA PRO A 138 -18.86 -26.61 -18.36
C PRO A 138 -20.08 -25.74 -17.98
N ASP A 139 -20.37 -25.58 -16.69
CA ASP A 139 -21.43 -24.73 -16.16
C ASP A 139 -21.02 -23.26 -15.97
N GLY A 140 -19.80 -22.89 -16.34
CA GLY A 140 -19.25 -21.54 -16.18
C GLY A 140 -18.71 -21.23 -14.78
N SER A 141 -18.78 -22.17 -13.82
CA SER A 141 -18.21 -21.99 -12.49
C SER A 141 -16.67 -22.09 -12.53
N ILE A 142 -16.00 -21.31 -11.67
CA ILE A 142 -14.54 -21.32 -11.55
C ILE A 142 -14.15 -22.28 -10.44
N TYR A 143 -13.23 -23.21 -10.73
CA TYR A 143 -12.62 -24.04 -9.69
C TYR A 143 -11.72 -23.17 -8.81
N ALA A 144 -12.27 -22.62 -7.72
CA ALA A 144 -11.49 -21.98 -6.69
C ALA A 144 -10.70 -23.05 -5.91
N PRO A 145 -9.38 -22.94 -5.76
CA PRO A 145 -8.64 -23.82 -4.86
C PRO A 145 -9.24 -23.69 -3.44
N LYS A 146 -9.31 -24.81 -2.70
CA LYS A 146 -9.84 -24.83 -1.34
C LYS A 146 -9.03 -23.87 -0.46
N VAL A 147 -9.61 -22.72 -0.13
CA VAL A 147 -9.04 -21.78 0.84
C VAL A 147 -9.19 -22.42 2.22
N LYS A 148 -8.07 -22.74 2.88
CA LYS A 148 -8.12 -23.12 4.29
C LYS A 148 -8.46 -21.86 5.10
N PRO A 149 -9.38 -21.91 6.08
CA PRO A 149 -9.64 -20.77 6.94
C PRO A 149 -8.33 -20.31 7.59
N TYR A 150 -7.94 -19.06 7.35
CA TYR A 150 -6.84 -18.45 8.08
C TYR A 150 -7.33 -18.22 9.50
N ASN A 151 -6.83 -19.01 10.44
CA ASN A 151 -7.04 -18.80 11.87
C ASN A 151 -5.83 -18.01 12.39
N PRO A 152 -5.92 -16.67 12.52
CA PRO A 152 -4.85 -15.93 13.16
C PRO A 152 -4.68 -16.46 14.58
N ALA A 153 -3.44 -16.71 15.01
CA ALA A 153 -3.16 -16.82 16.43
C ALA A 153 -3.64 -15.53 17.12
N PRO A 154 -4.17 -15.60 18.36
CA PRO A 154 -4.53 -14.41 19.11
C PRO A 154 -3.34 -13.43 19.09
N THR A 155 -3.56 -12.23 18.57
CA THR A 155 -2.60 -11.13 18.73
C THR A 155 -2.40 -10.93 20.23
N GLU A 156 -1.19 -11.16 20.72
CA GLU A 156 -0.75 -10.53 21.96
C GLU A 156 -0.94 -9.02 21.79
N PRO A 157 -1.48 -8.30 22.79
CA PRO A 157 -1.69 -6.88 22.65
C PRO A 157 -0.34 -6.22 22.37
N GLU A 158 -0.20 -5.58 21.21
CA GLU A 158 0.87 -4.64 20.91
C GLU A 158 0.77 -3.52 21.95
N GLY A 159 1.54 -3.67 23.03
CA GLY A 159 1.73 -2.63 24.03
C GLY A 159 2.52 -1.49 23.41
N GLN A 160 1.79 -0.53 22.84
CA GLN A 160 2.11 0.90 22.82
C GLN A 160 0.85 1.62 22.35
N GLU A 161 0.02 1.98 23.33
CA GLU A 161 -0.91 3.10 23.17
C GLU A 161 -0.09 4.28 22.63
N ALA A 162 -0.53 4.85 21.52
CA ALA A 162 -0.01 6.11 21.06
C ALA A 162 -0.29 7.14 22.16
N ASP A 163 0.78 7.65 22.77
CA ASP A 163 0.71 8.70 23.77
C ASP A 163 -0.07 9.89 23.19
N PRO A 164 -1.23 10.27 23.74
CA PRO A 164 -2.06 11.34 23.17
C PRO A 164 -1.38 12.71 23.23
N GLU A 165 -0.26 12.84 23.94
CA GLU A 165 0.52 14.09 24.07
C GLU A 165 1.48 14.38 22.91
N ASN A 166 1.76 13.44 22.00
CA ASN A 166 2.59 13.71 20.82
C ASN A 166 1.79 14.11 19.56
N LEU A 167 0.50 14.39 19.72
CA LEU A 167 -0.28 15.15 18.75
C LEU A 167 0.17 16.61 18.84
N ILE A 168 1.01 17.04 17.89
CA ILE A 168 1.29 18.47 17.70
C ILE A 168 -0.08 19.18 17.55
N PRO A 169 -0.47 20.08 18.47
CA PRO A 169 -1.74 20.79 18.35
C PRO A 169 -1.67 21.70 17.13
N GLN A 170 -2.59 21.54 16.18
CA GLN A 170 -2.78 22.57 15.17
C GLN A 170 -3.54 23.75 15.79
N PRO A 171 -3.13 25.01 15.53
CA PRO A 171 -3.81 26.17 16.07
C PRO A 171 -5.27 26.22 15.55
N PRO A 172 -6.24 26.70 16.37
CA PRO A 172 -7.62 26.82 15.96
C PRO A 172 -7.75 27.72 14.73
N GLY A 173 -8.63 27.32 13.80
CA GLY A 173 -8.80 27.88 12.48
C GLY A 173 -8.82 29.40 12.43
N GLN A 174 -8.11 29.96 11.44
CA GLN A 174 -8.24 31.36 11.07
C GLN A 174 -9.68 31.61 10.58
N PRO A 175 -10.43 32.54 11.19
CA PRO A 175 -11.69 33.01 10.67
C PRO A 175 -11.48 33.68 9.31
N GLY A 176 -12.40 33.42 8.38
CA GLY A 176 -12.35 33.89 7.00
C GLY A 176 -12.17 35.39 6.88
N LEU A 177 -11.36 35.80 5.90
CA LEU A 177 -11.21 37.18 5.49
C LEU A 177 -12.52 37.67 4.87
N THR A 178 -13.38 38.27 5.68
CA THR A 178 -14.44 39.17 5.23
C THR A 178 -13.92 40.60 5.25
N GLY A 179 -13.92 41.26 4.10
CA GLY A 179 -13.82 42.72 3.98
C GLY A 179 -12.43 43.27 3.64
N SER A 180 -12.25 43.65 2.38
CA SER A 180 -11.33 44.75 2.05
C SER A 180 -11.72 46.01 2.81
N PRO A 181 -10.73 46.81 3.25
CA PRO A 181 -10.77 48.21 2.91
C PRO A 181 -9.43 48.74 2.37
N ALA A 182 -9.60 49.58 1.36
CA ALA A 182 -8.79 50.74 0.98
C ALA A 182 -7.26 50.61 0.91
N ALA A 183 -6.77 50.71 -0.32
CA ALA A 183 -5.40 51.06 -0.67
C ALA A 183 -4.93 52.32 0.06
N THR A 184 -3.75 52.26 0.67
CA THR A 184 -2.99 53.45 1.08
C THR A 184 -1.63 53.40 0.40
N GLY A 185 -1.48 54.26 -0.61
CA GLY A 185 -0.21 54.56 -1.25
C GLY A 185 0.64 55.50 -0.39
N ARG A 186 1.93 55.19 -0.35
CA ARG A 186 3.13 56.04 -0.18
C ARG A 186 2.96 57.52 0.24
N ARG A 187 3.62 57.84 1.37
CA ARG A 187 4.43 59.03 1.77
C ARG A 187 4.63 60.16 0.73
N PRO A 188 4.87 61.43 1.14
CA PRO A 188 5.60 61.88 2.36
C PRO A 188 4.75 62.39 3.51
#